data_AF-A0A454Y2H6-F1
#
_entry.id   AF-A0A454Y2H6-F1
#
_cell.length_a   1.000
_cell.length_b   1.000
_cell.length_c   1.000
_cell.angle_alpha   90.00
_cell.angle_beta   90.00
_cell.angle_gamma   90.00
#
_symmetry.space_group_name_H-M   'P 1'
#
loop_
_entity.id
_entity.type
_entity.pdbx_description
1 polymer ?
#
loop_
_entity_poly.entity_id
_entity_poly.type
_entity_poly.pdbx_seq_one_letter_code
_entity_poly.pdbx_strand_id
1 'polypeptide(L)'
;MHPSTLIALLLVAAVSVLNADVGADVDEGICQWRGSAPVCIGECETEEHKVKEAATAAEAVPYQATFGKECWYGKKYYCCQRNVTADADADLNRVETRFANLNN
;
A
#
# COMPACT_ATOMS: atom_id res chain seq x y z
N MET A 1 -7.49 10.95 -58.62
CA MET A 1 -8.07 12.07 -57.85
C MET A 1 -9.28 11.50 -57.11
N HIS A 2 -9.20 10.99 -55.87
CA HIS A 2 -8.80 11.68 -54.64
C HIS A 2 -8.11 10.70 -53.66
N PRO A 3 -6.90 11.00 -53.18
CA PRO A 3 -6.21 10.23 -52.14
C PRO A 3 -6.52 10.85 -50.77
N SER A 4 -7.61 10.49 -50.10
CA SER A 4 -7.96 11.17 -48.84
C SER A 4 -8.66 10.34 -47.76
N THR A 5 -8.93 9.06 -47.99
CA THR A 5 -9.65 8.23 -46.99
C THR A 5 -8.76 7.26 -46.22
N LEU A 6 -7.52 7.01 -46.66
CA LEU A 6 -6.62 6.03 -46.03
C LEU A 6 -5.91 6.54 -44.76
N ILE A 7 -5.87 7.86 -44.52
CA ILE A 7 -5.11 8.45 -43.40
C ILE A 7 -5.95 8.47 -42.10
N ALA A 8 -7.28 8.46 -42.19
CA ALA A 8 -8.14 8.56 -41.00
C ALA A 8 -8.20 7.27 -40.15
N LEU A 9 -7.83 6.12 -40.71
CA LEU A 9 -7.91 4.82 -40.01
C LEU A 9 -6.68 4.47 -39.17
N LEU A 10 -5.56 5.19 -39.31
CA LEU A 10 -4.32 4.85 -38.63
C LEU A 10 -4.11 5.56 -37.28
N LEU A 11 -4.87 6.61 -36.97
CA LEU A 11 -4.63 7.42 -35.75
C LEU A 11 -5.42 6.97 -34.52
N VAL A 12 -6.44 6.11 -34.66
CA VAL A 12 -7.31 5.73 -33.52
C VAL A 12 -6.72 4.58 -32.70
N ALA A 13 -5.72 3.85 -33.20
CA ALA A 13 -5.20 2.65 -32.54
C ALA A 13 -4.13 2.91 -31.45
N ALA A 14 -3.66 4.14 -31.25
CA ALA A 14 -2.52 4.42 -30.38
C ALA A 14 -2.87 4.89 -28.96
N VAL A 15 -4.13 5.19 -28.65
CA VAL A 15 -4.55 5.76 -27.36
C VAL A 15 -5.19 4.70 -26.46
N SER A 16 -4.53 3.57 -26.26
CA SER A 16 -5.03 2.53 -25.33
C SER A 16 -3.96 1.90 -24.46
N VAL A 17 -2.73 2.39 -24.53
CA VAL A 17 -1.62 1.85 -23.74
C VAL A 17 -1.19 2.94 -22.78
N LEU A 18 -1.43 2.73 -21.48
CA LEU A 18 -0.84 3.35 -20.28
C LEU A 18 -1.88 3.43 -19.13
N ASN A 19 -2.65 2.37 -18.90
CA ASN A 19 -3.21 2.13 -17.57
C ASN A 19 -2.23 1.20 -16.86
N ALA A 20 -1.16 1.76 -16.31
CA ALA A 20 -0.37 1.05 -15.32
C ALA A 20 -1.26 0.89 -14.09
N ASP A 21 -1.74 -0.34 -13.89
CA ASP A 21 -2.27 -0.79 -12.61
C ASP A 21 -1.15 -0.58 -11.59
N VAL A 22 -1.21 0.53 -10.85
CA VAL A 22 -0.54 0.55 -9.56
C VAL A 22 -1.39 -0.36 -8.70
N GLY A 23 -1.02 -1.63 -8.72
CA GLY A 23 -1.34 -2.55 -7.64
C GLY A 23 -0.71 -1.92 -6.41
N ALA A 24 -1.44 -0.99 -5.79
CA ALA A 24 -1.38 -0.85 -4.36
C ALA A 24 -1.81 -2.23 -3.90
N ASP A 25 -0.82 -3.06 -3.59
CA ASP A 25 -0.95 -4.08 -2.60
C ASP A 25 -1.67 -3.41 -1.42
N VAL A 26 -2.99 -3.52 -1.41
CA VAL A 26 -3.75 -3.32 -0.21
C VAL A 26 -3.35 -4.54 0.59
N ASP A 27 -2.29 -4.38 1.37
CA ASP A 27 -1.93 -5.29 2.44
C ASP A 27 -3.26 -5.56 3.16
N GLU A 28 -3.84 -6.75 2.97
CA GLU A 28 -5.14 -7.17 3.50
C GLU A 28 -5.07 -7.38 5.02
N GLY A 29 -4.22 -6.58 5.66
CA GLY A 29 -3.90 -6.58 7.06
C GLY A 29 -4.78 -5.53 7.72
N ILE A 30 -5.18 -5.81 8.95
CA ILE A 30 -5.97 -4.85 9.72
C ILE A 30 -5.06 -3.65 10.03
N CYS A 31 -5.40 -2.50 9.45
CA CYS A 31 -4.69 -1.25 9.66
C CYS A 31 -5.54 -0.25 10.47
N GLN A 32 -4.94 0.41 11.44
CA GLN A 32 -5.62 1.39 12.28
C GLN A 32 -4.70 2.49 12.80
N TRP A 33 -5.29 3.65 13.08
CA TRP A 33 -4.60 4.73 13.75
C TRP A 33 -4.51 4.46 15.26
N ARG A 34 -3.30 4.46 15.80
CA ARG A 34 -2.98 4.35 17.22
C ARG A 34 -2.62 5.72 17.79
N GLY A 35 -3.13 5.99 18.98
CA GLY A 35 -3.02 7.29 19.67
C GLY A 35 -4.31 8.10 19.56
N SER A 36 -4.70 8.74 20.67
CA SER A 36 -5.98 9.45 20.78
C SER A 36 -5.76 10.94 20.94
N ALA A 37 -6.59 11.76 20.29
CA ALA A 37 -6.62 13.20 20.52
C ALA A 37 -7.14 13.51 21.95
N PRO A 38 -6.80 14.68 22.54
CA PRO A 38 -6.02 15.78 21.97
C PRO A 38 -4.49 15.61 22.10
N VAL A 39 -4.01 14.79 23.03
CA VAL A 39 -2.57 14.48 23.17
C VAL A 39 -2.32 13.08 22.65
N CYS A 40 -1.71 12.99 21.47
CA CYS A 40 -1.52 11.73 20.76
C CYS A 40 -0.14 11.13 21.05
N ILE A 41 -0.14 9.90 21.55
CA ILE A 41 1.06 9.07 21.66
C ILE A 41 0.84 7.88 20.74
N GLY A 42 1.41 7.95 19.54
CA GLY A 42 1.38 6.85 18.59
C GLY A 42 2.40 5.79 18.96
N GLU A 43 1.95 4.55 19.06
CA GLU A 43 2.78 3.36 19.22
C GLU A 43 2.07 2.19 18.54
N CYS A 44 2.82 1.38 17.79
CA CYS A 44 2.31 0.17 17.17
C CYS A 44 2.57 -1.01 18.09
N GLU A 45 1.70 -2.01 18.07
CA GLU A 45 1.91 -3.25 18.84
C GLU A 45 3.02 -4.12 18.22
N THR A 46 3.52 -5.12 18.96
CA THR A 46 4.70 -5.94 18.61
C THR A 46 4.62 -6.61 17.23
N GLU A 47 3.41 -6.90 16.74
CA GLU A 47 3.17 -7.56 15.44
C GLU A 47 2.67 -6.59 14.36
N GLU A 48 2.51 -5.32 14.72
CA GLU A 48 2.17 -4.25 13.79
C GLU A 48 3.44 -3.52 13.34
N HIS A 49 3.37 -2.88 12.18
CA HIS A 49 4.43 -1.99 11.70
C HIS A 49 3.87 -0.60 11.42
N LYS A 50 4.69 0.43 11.67
CA LYS A 50 4.33 1.82 11.41
C LYS A 50 4.44 2.10 9.92
N VAL A 51 3.31 2.38 9.28
CA VAL A 51 3.24 2.83 7.89
C VAL A 51 3.34 4.35 7.82
N LYS A 52 2.69 5.06 8.77
CA LYS A 52 2.66 6.52 8.77
C LYS A 52 2.54 7.11 10.17
N GLU A 53 2.88 8.38 10.31
CA GLU A 53 2.57 9.20 11.48
C GLU A 53 1.96 10.53 11.05
N ALA A 54 0.97 11.03 11.82
CA ALA A 54 0.30 12.29 11.51
C ALA A 54 -0.32 12.94 12.77
N ALA A 55 -0.32 14.26 12.82
CA ALA A 55 -1.05 15.05 13.82
C ALA A 55 -2.43 15.52 13.29
N THR A 56 -2.57 15.66 11.96
CA THR A 56 -3.79 16.14 11.30
C THR A 56 -4.31 15.18 10.24
N ALA A 57 -5.59 15.30 9.86
CA ALA A 57 -6.15 14.50 8.77
C ALA A 57 -5.53 14.85 7.41
N ALA A 58 -5.10 16.09 7.21
CA ALA A 58 -4.41 16.50 5.99
C ALA A 58 -3.04 15.82 5.84
N GLU A 59 -2.31 15.65 6.94
CA GLU A 59 -1.06 14.88 6.96
C GLU A 59 -1.30 13.38 6.75
N ALA A 60 -2.46 12.87 7.16
CA ALA A 60 -2.81 11.45 7.13
C ALA A 60 -3.05 10.88 5.72
N VAL A 61 -3.04 11.67 4.66
CA VAL A 61 -3.29 11.23 3.26
C VAL A 61 -2.31 10.12 2.84
N PRO A 62 -2.76 8.99 2.24
CA PRO A 62 -4.12 8.66 1.80
C PRO A 62 -5.03 7.97 2.83
N TYR A 63 -4.57 7.82 4.08
CA TYR A 63 -5.27 7.10 5.16
C TYR A 63 -6.12 8.02 6.05
N GLN A 64 -6.53 9.19 5.55
CA GLN A 64 -7.22 10.22 6.34
C GLN A 64 -8.64 9.84 6.75
N ALA A 65 -9.26 8.89 6.04
CA ALA A 65 -10.66 8.50 6.25
C ALA A 65 -10.95 8.02 7.68
N THR A 66 -9.97 7.37 8.33
CA THR A 66 -10.10 6.81 9.69
C THR A 66 -9.26 7.55 10.73
N PHE A 67 -8.68 8.71 10.40
CA PHE A 67 -7.77 9.44 11.29
C PHE A 67 -8.48 10.01 12.54
N GLY A 68 -9.76 10.36 12.42
CA GLY A 68 -10.54 10.95 13.49
C GLY A 68 -10.14 12.41 13.80
N LYS A 69 -10.09 12.76 15.09
CA LYS A 69 -9.78 14.14 15.56
C LYS A 69 -8.29 14.45 15.52
N GLU A 70 -7.94 15.71 15.30
CA GLU A 70 -6.54 16.16 15.25
C GLU A 70 -5.87 16.20 16.63
N CYS A 71 -4.55 16.05 16.64
CA CYS A 71 -3.71 16.14 17.83
C CYS A 71 -3.32 17.60 18.08
N TRP A 72 -3.48 18.09 19.30
CA TRP A 72 -2.86 19.34 19.74
C TRP A 72 -1.36 19.16 19.99
N TYR A 73 -0.99 18.01 20.56
CA TYR A 73 0.41 17.66 20.81
C TYR A 73 0.65 16.19 20.46
N GLY A 74 1.83 15.91 19.93
CA GLY A 74 2.23 14.57 19.49
C GLY A 74 1.62 14.16 18.14
N LYS A 75 1.70 12.87 17.82
CA LYS A 75 1.23 12.29 16.55
C LYS A 75 0.60 10.93 16.78
N LYS A 76 -0.37 10.56 15.95
CA LYS A 76 -0.86 9.18 15.84
C LYS A 76 0.02 8.40 14.88
N TYR A 77 0.09 7.09 15.07
CA TYR A 77 0.74 6.17 14.13
C TYR A 77 -0.31 5.36 13.39
N TYR A 78 -0.18 5.26 12.07
CA TYR A 78 -0.96 4.32 11.27
C TYR A 78 -0.21 3.00 11.26
N CYS A 79 -0.77 2.02 11.98
CA CYS A 79 -0.16 0.74 12.25
C CYS A 79 -0.93 -0.34 11.48
N CYS A 80 -0.21 -1.20 10.76
CA CYS A 80 -0.76 -2.32 10.02
C CYS A 80 -0.18 -3.62 10.55
N GLN A 81 -1.02 -4.65 10.71
CA GLN A 81 -0.53 -6.00 10.95
C GLN A 81 0.23 -6.48 9.72
N ARG A 82 1.34 -7.21 9.91
CA ARG A 82 1.95 -7.94 8.79
C ARG A 82 1.05 -9.12 8.45
N ASN A 83 0.60 -9.23 7.21
CA ASN A 83 -0.09 -10.43 6.77
C ASN A 83 0.85 -11.61 6.73
N VAL A 84 0.82 -12.40 7.80
CA VAL A 84 1.55 -13.66 7.90
C VAL A 84 1.18 -14.59 6.74
N THR A 85 0.02 -14.44 6.08
CA THR A 85 -0.39 -15.33 4.98
C THR A 85 0.32 -15.07 3.65
N ALA A 86 0.72 -13.83 3.34
CA ALA A 86 1.49 -13.51 2.13
C ALA A 86 3.00 -13.77 2.34
N ASP A 87 3.48 -13.52 3.56
CA ASP A 87 4.89 -13.73 3.92
C ASP A 87 5.21 -15.18 4.29
N ALA A 88 4.25 -15.97 4.80
CA ALA A 88 4.47 -17.38 5.13
C ALA A 88 4.62 -18.26 3.88
N ASP A 89 3.99 -17.92 2.75
CA ASP A 89 4.25 -18.60 1.48
C ASP A 89 5.66 -18.30 0.95
N ALA A 90 6.08 -17.03 1.03
CA ALA A 90 7.44 -16.65 0.63
C ALA A 90 8.52 -17.27 1.54
N ASP A 91 8.25 -17.38 2.85
CA ASP A 91 9.20 -18.01 3.79
C ASP A 91 9.21 -19.54 3.67
N LEU A 92 8.06 -20.20 3.47
CA LEU A 92 8.01 -21.65 3.22
C LEU A 92 8.75 -22.02 1.94
N ASN A 93 8.53 -21.28 0.84
CA ASN A 93 9.25 -21.49 -0.42
C ASN A 93 10.78 -21.27 -0.26
N ARG A 94 11.19 -20.34 0.60
CA ARG A 94 12.62 -20.10 0.91
C ARG A 94 13.24 -21.22 1.74
N VAL A 95 12.48 -21.76 2.69
CA VAL A 95 12.89 -22.91 3.51
C VAL A 95 13.02 -24.17 2.64
N GLU A 96 12.05 -24.45 1.78
CA GLU A 96 12.12 -25.59 0.84
C GLU A 96 13.32 -25.50 -0.12
N THR A 97 13.58 -24.30 -0.65
CA THR A 97 14.74 -24.06 -1.54
C THR A 97 16.08 -24.25 -0.82
N ARG A 98 16.15 -23.96 0.49
CA ARG A 98 17.34 -24.23 1.32
C ARG A 98 17.57 -25.72 1.55
N PHE A 99 16.51 -26.50 1.80
CA PHE A 99 16.64 -27.95 1.95
C PHE A 99 17.03 -28.64 0.64
N ALA A 100 16.54 -28.15 -0.51
CA ALA A 100 16.93 -28.69 -1.82
C ALA A 100 18.43 -28.48 -2.14
N ASN A 101 19.02 -27.37 -1.70
CA ASN A 101 20.46 -27.09 -1.91
C ASN A 101 21.39 -27.78 -0.90
N LEU A 102 20.88 -28.25 0.24
CA LEU A 102 21.67 -29.00 1.23
C LEU A 102 21.81 -30.49 0.90
N ASN A 103 21.01 -31.00 -0.04
CA ASN A 103 21.01 -32.40 -0.47
C ASN A 103 21.69 -32.64 -1.84
N ASN A 104 22.48 -31.67 -2.33
CA ASN A 104 23.30 -31.79 -3.54
C ASN A 104 24.78 -31.61 -3.20
#